data_AF-A0A2E4QGR5-F1
#
_entry.id   AF-A0A2E4QGR5-F1
#
_cell.length_a   1.000
_cell.length_b   1.000
_cell.length_c   1.000
_cell.angle_alpha   90.00
_cell.angle_beta   90.00
_cell.angle_gamma   90.00
#
_symmetry.space_group_name_H-M   'P 1'
#
loop_
_entity.id
_entity.type
_entity.pdbx_description
1 polymer ?
#
loop_
_entity_poly.entity_id
_entity_poly.type
_entity_poly.pdbx_seq_one_letter_code
_entity_poly.pdbx_strand_id
1 'polypeptide(L)'
;MLALIGLLLIMTKGRPHLAALVAIHPSLIFATGRLYPESTVALAVAGIILASLHLFERKGWALLQWVLLAVASIHLLVLVKGLSSMIGWYLIAALLAWIGLDRLVPKFQEYSRNPMMGLSISIPIVLIAMIAASFTAGGSLATIQTHPVEWLFSLFIALIDGFGLYLLVGICCWPFLSDLITDLKKSNENGHVFLFIFVASGTLLMSMWIASLWVFEANRWDLPLWENMILMGNNGRYITALIFPFLLLIHRSSKGKFTSIGKPLMLALLIVLPLSMLAGMHGQTMWTDDAARSFSDEIDVGEDFLYIDDEALAMHWLYTFRLEVDSEGDHEITGHWRAPDSNWEIELEGQAIQNRGDLSDVHYLVIAPNIDVDVPNGWEKMASGEAPFLNGGGEWMVYRAV
;
A
#
# COMPACT_ATOMS: atom_id res chain seq x y z
N MET A 1 7.79 9.96 -3.54
CA MET A 1 9.02 9.20 -3.87
C MET A 1 10.33 10.02 -3.76
N LEU A 2 10.48 11.18 -4.41
CA LEU A 2 11.73 11.97 -4.40
C LEU A 2 12.23 12.35 -2.99
N ALA A 3 11.32 12.70 -2.07
CA ALA A 3 11.68 13.00 -0.68
C ALA A 3 12.36 11.79 0.02
N LEU A 4 11.88 10.57 -0.24
CA LEU A 4 12.45 9.34 0.31
C LEU A 4 13.87 9.09 -0.21
N ILE A 5 14.09 9.32 -1.50
CA ILE A 5 15.41 9.27 -2.15
C ILE A 5 16.34 10.32 -1.52
N GLY A 6 15.86 11.55 -1.33
CA GLY A 6 16.61 12.63 -0.68
C GLY A 6 17.05 12.27 0.74
N LEU A 7 16.15 11.71 1.56
CA LEU A 7 16.47 11.23 2.91
C LEU A 7 17.56 10.16 2.88
N LEU A 8 17.46 9.18 1.98
CA LEU A 8 18.47 8.14 1.84
C LEU A 8 19.83 8.71 1.44
N LEU A 9 19.87 9.68 0.51
CA LEU A 9 21.10 10.36 0.12
C LEU A 9 21.74 11.11 1.29
N ILE A 10 20.95 11.83 2.10
CA ILE A 10 21.46 12.51 3.29
C ILE A 10 22.08 11.50 4.26
N MET A 11 21.38 10.40 4.53
CA MET A 11 21.83 9.38 5.47
C MET A 11 23.10 8.66 5.03
N THR A 12 23.23 8.39 3.74
CA THR A 12 24.41 7.74 3.18
C THR A 12 25.54 8.71 2.85
N LYS A 13 25.45 9.97 3.31
CA LYS A 13 26.43 11.05 3.05
C LYS A 13 26.67 11.26 1.54
N GLY A 14 25.60 11.26 0.77
CA GLY A 14 25.60 11.47 -0.68
C GLY A 14 25.88 10.22 -1.51
N ARG A 15 26.00 9.02 -0.92
CA ARG A 15 26.22 7.79 -1.70
C ARG A 15 24.91 7.29 -2.32
N PRO A 16 24.80 7.19 -3.64
CA PRO A 16 23.51 6.97 -4.30
C PRO A 16 22.99 5.53 -4.23
N HIS A 17 23.80 4.55 -3.84
CA HIS A 17 23.47 3.12 -3.94
C HIS A 17 22.09 2.74 -3.37
N LEU A 18 21.79 3.09 -2.12
CA LEU A 18 20.49 2.75 -1.51
C LEU A 18 19.33 3.53 -2.15
N ALA A 19 19.58 4.79 -2.50
CA ALA A 19 18.60 5.64 -3.17
C ALA A 19 18.27 5.11 -4.58
N ALA A 20 19.26 4.55 -5.28
CA ALA A 20 19.10 3.91 -6.57
C ALA A 20 18.26 2.63 -6.46
N LEU A 21 18.45 1.81 -5.41
CA LEU A 21 17.62 0.62 -5.16
C LEU A 21 16.14 0.98 -4.95
N VAL A 22 15.86 2.08 -4.27
CA VAL A 22 14.48 2.60 -4.13
C VAL A 22 13.95 3.14 -5.45
N ALA A 23 14.80 3.82 -6.24
CA ALA A 23 14.39 4.40 -7.52
C ALA A 23 13.95 3.34 -8.54
N ILE A 24 14.56 2.14 -8.49
CA ILE A 24 14.21 1.02 -9.34
C ILE A 24 13.21 0.05 -8.68
N HIS A 25 12.58 0.40 -7.56
CA HIS A 25 11.67 -0.54 -6.91
C HIS A 25 10.36 -0.67 -7.71
N PRO A 26 9.99 -1.85 -8.26
CA PRO A 26 8.86 -1.98 -9.18
C PRO A 26 7.55 -1.41 -8.63
N SER A 27 7.22 -1.73 -7.38
CA SER A 27 5.95 -1.33 -6.77
C SER A 27 5.90 0.15 -6.43
N LEU A 28 7.04 0.80 -6.20
CA LEU A 28 7.04 2.25 -5.94
C LEU A 28 6.90 3.02 -7.25
N ILE A 29 7.49 2.52 -8.33
CA ILE A 29 7.28 3.04 -9.69
C ILE A 29 5.80 2.91 -10.06
N PHE A 30 5.23 1.72 -9.89
CA PHE A 30 3.81 1.45 -10.14
C PHE A 30 2.89 2.35 -9.30
N ALA A 31 3.08 2.37 -7.98
CA ALA A 31 2.28 3.17 -7.05
C ALA A 31 2.35 4.67 -7.38
N THR A 32 3.52 5.18 -7.76
CA THR A 32 3.68 6.59 -8.15
C THR A 32 2.93 6.90 -9.44
N GLY A 33 2.90 5.98 -10.42
CA GLY A 33 2.10 6.13 -11.64
C GLY A 33 0.59 6.10 -11.39
N ARG A 34 0.15 5.29 -10.43
CA ARG A 34 -1.27 5.16 -10.04
C ARG A 34 -1.71 6.16 -8.97
N LEU A 35 -0.85 7.12 -8.60
CA LEU A 35 -1.06 8.08 -7.50
C LEU A 35 -1.45 7.41 -6.16
N TYR A 36 -1.04 6.17 -5.96
CA TYR A 36 -1.32 5.47 -4.73
C TYR A 36 -0.47 6.01 -3.57
N PRO A 37 -0.99 5.97 -2.33
CA PRO A 37 -0.39 6.65 -1.19
C PRO A 37 0.86 5.97 -0.60
N GLU A 38 1.34 4.84 -1.15
CA GLU A 38 2.44 4.06 -0.55
C GLU A 38 3.71 4.89 -0.39
N SER A 39 4.00 5.80 -1.33
CA SER A 39 5.21 6.63 -1.22
C SER A 39 5.09 7.67 -0.09
N THR A 40 3.88 8.14 0.20
CA THR A 40 3.58 9.03 1.33
C THR A 40 3.63 8.26 2.65
N VAL A 41 3.09 7.05 2.68
CA VAL A 41 3.15 6.14 3.83
C VAL A 41 4.60 5.78 4.17
N ALA A 42 5.43 5.43 3.18
CA ALA A 42 6.84 5.14 3.38
C ALA A 42 7.62 6.36 3.89
N LEU A 43 7.27 7.58 3.44
CA LEU A 43 7.84 8.82 3.94
C LEU A 43 7.45 9.08 5.41
N ALA A 44 6.18 8.85 5.77
CA ALA A 44 5.72 8.94 7.14
C ALA A 44 6.49 7.96 8.05
N VAL A 45 6.63 6.70 7.64
CA VAL A 45 7.43 5.71 8.36
C VAL A 45 8.89 6.14 8.47
N ALA A 46 9.48 6.70 7.41
CA ALA A 46 10.84 7.25 7.48
C ALA A 46 10.99 8.36 8.55
N GLY A 47 10.01 9.25 8.65
CA GLY A 47 9.94 10.28 9.69
C GLY A 47 9.84 9.69 11.10
N ILE A 48 9.00 8.67 11.31
CA ILE A 48 8.89 7.92 12.58
C ILE A 48 10.26 7.36 12.98
N ILE A 49 10.95 6.71 12.05
CA ILE A 49 12.24 6.08 12.30
C ILE A 49 13.33 7.11 12.63
N LEU A 50 13.43 8.18 11.84
CA LEU A 50 14.40 9.25 12.08
C LEU A 50 14.18 9.92 13.44
N ALA A 51 12.91 10.19 13.78
CA ALA A 51 12.55 10.72 15.09
C ALA A 51 12.95 9.74 16.20
N SER A 52 12.58 8.47 16.09
CA SER A 52 12.86 7.44 17.10
C SER A 52 14.35 7.30 17.40
N LEU A 53 15.19 7.23 16.35
CA LEU A 53 16.64 7.12 16.51
C LEU A 53 17.24 8.32 17.24
N HIS A 54 16.78 9.54 16.94
CA HIS A 54 17.24 10.74 17.65
C HIS A 54 16.67 10.85 19.07
N LEU A 55 15.45 10.35 19.30
CA LEU A 55 14.84 10.31 20.62
C LEU A 55 15.58 9.35 21.57
N PHE A 56 16.29 8.34 21.08
CA PHE A 56 17.17 7.52 21.92
C PHE A 56 18.43 8.26 22.39
N GLU A 57 19.01 9.12 21.54
CA GLU A 57 20.32 9.73 21.78
C GLU A 57 20.26 11.14 22.40
N ARG A 58 19.31 11.97 21.95
CA ARG A 58 19.27 13.40 22.26
C ARG A 58 18.74 13.67 23.67
N LYS A 59 19.11 14.83 24.22
CA LYS A 59 18.70 15.30 25.56
C LYS A 59 18.28 16.77 25.51
N GLY A 60 17.47 17.20 26.48
CA GLY A 60 17.03 18.59 26.62
C GLY A 60 16.12 19.05 25.47
N TRP A 61 16.14 20.35 25.19
CA TRP A 61 15.28 21.00 24.18
C TRP A 61 15.43 20.44 22.76
N ALA A 62 16.60 19.86 22.43
CA ALA A 62 16.82 19.21 21.14
C ALA A 62 15.91 18.00 20.90
N LEU A 63 15.25 17.44 21.94
CA LEU A 63 14.26 16.38 21.81
C LEU A 63 12.93 16.86 21.22
N LEU A 64 12.55 18.11 21.47
CA LEU A 64 11.22 18.62 21.11
C LEU A 64 10.95 18.49 19.62
N GLN A 65 11.92 18.86 18.77
CA GLN A 65 11.79 18.73 17.31
C GLN A 65 11.55 17.28 16.87
N TRP A 66 12.15 16.30 17.55
CA TRP A 66 12.00 14.89 17.21
C TRP A 66 10.68 14.31 17.72
N VAL A 67 10.19 14.79 18.88
CA VAL A 67 8.82 14.49 19.33
C VAL A 67 7.80 15.05 18.33
N LEU A 68 7.96 16.30 17.90
CA LEU A 68 7.06 16.92 16.92
C LEU A 68 7.10 16.17 15.58
N LEU A 69 8.29 15.78 15.11
CA LEU A 69 8.43 14.96 13.91
C LEU A 69 7.73 13.61 14.06
N ALA A 70 7.87 12.93 15.20
CA ALA A 70 7.19 11.65 15.46
C ALA A 70 5.66 11.84 15.44
N VAL A 71 5.15 12.86 16.13
CA VAL A 71 3.71 13.18 16.19
C VAL A 71 3.16 13.46 14.79
N ALA A 72 3.83 14.32 14.02
CA ALA A 72 3.43 14.66 12.66
C ALA A 72 3.46 13.44 11.73
N SER A 73 4.51 12.62 11.82
CA SER A 73 4.69 11.44 10.97
C SER A 73 3.68 10.33 11.29
N ILE A 74 3.37 10.10 12.57
CA ILE A 74 2.35 9.12 12.98
C ILE A 74 0.96 9.56 12.55
N HIS A 75 0.62 10.85 12.73
CA HIS A 75 -0.68 11.36 12.29
C HIS A 75 -0.82 11.38 10.77
N LEU A 76 0.26 11.70 10.04
CA LEU A 76 0.26 11.58 8.58
C LEU A 76 -0.02 10.14 8.13
N LEU A 77 0.62 9.14 8.77
CA LEU A 77 0.38 7.73 8.49
C LEU A 77 -1.09 7.33 8.70
N VAL A 78 -1.65 7.73 9.84
CA VAL A 78 -3.05 7.42 10.23
C VAL A 78 -4.04 8.12 9.30
N LEU A 79 -3.83 9.41 8.99
CA LEU A 79 -4.67 10.20 8.09
C LEU A 79 -4.70 9.60 6.68
N VAL A 80 -3.53 9.30 6.11
CA VAL A 80 -3.42 8.74 4.75
C VAL A 80 -4.07 7.36 4.65
N LYS A 81 -4.15 6.62 5.75
CA LYS A 81 -4.85 5.32 5.81
C LYS A 81 -6.32 5.42 6.23
N GLY A 82 -6.87 6.63 6.39
CA GLY A 82 -8.26 6.82 6.80
C GLY A 82 -8.56 6.32 8.22
N LEU A 83 -7.53 6.17 9.06
CA LEU A 83 -7.66 5.73 10.44
C LEU A 83 -8.01 6.91 11.35
N SER A 84 -8.67 6.64 12.47
CA SER A 84 -9.04 7.69 13.42
C SER A 84 -7.81 8.30 14.10
N SER A 85 -7.86 9.61 14.39
CA SER A 85 -6.77 10.31 15.09
C SER A 85 -6.44 9.70 16.47
N MET A 86 -7.40 9.04 17.12
CA MET A 86 -7.18 8.32 18.37
C MET A 86 -6.13 7.21 18.24
N ILE A 87 -6.12 6.48 17.12
CA ILE A 87 -5.09 5.47 16.84
C ILE A 87 -3.70 6.13 16.79
N GLY A 88 -3.60 7.32 16.21
CA GLY A 88 -2.37 8.10 16.19
C GLY A 88 -1.83 8.39 17.59
N TRP A 89 -2.69 8.80 18.51
CA TRP A 89 -2.31 9.04 19.91
C TRP A 89 -1.87 7.77 20.64
N TYR A 90 -2.54 6.63 20.42
CA TYR A 90 -2.11 5.36 20.99
C TYR A 90 -0.72 4.94 20.49
N LEU A 91 -0.44 5.11 19.19
CA LEU A 91 0.87 4.82 18.62
C LEU A 91 1.97 5.75 19.16
N ILE A 92 1.67 7.04 19.34
CA ILE A 92 2.59 8.01 19.97
C ILE A 92 2.89 7.61 21.40
N ALA A 93 1.86 7.29 22.19
CA ALA A 93 2.02 6.87 23.57
C ALA A 93 2.87 5.59 23.67
N ALA A 94 2.61 4.60 22.82
CA ALA A 94 3.40 3.37 22.76
C ALA A 94 4.87 3.64 22.39
N LEU A 95 5.13 4.48 21.39
CA LEU A 95 6.49 4.84 20.97
C LEU A 95 7.25 5.56 22.09
N LEU A 96 6.65 6.59 22.69
CA LEU A 96 7.28 7.37 23.75
C LEU A 96 7.45 6.53 25.03
N ALA A 97 6.52 5.63 25.34
CA ALA A 97 6.67 4.68 26.44
C ALA A 97 7.86 3.74 26.21
N TRP A 98 7.99 3.15 25.01
CA TRP A 98 9.12 2.29 24.68
C TRP A 98 10.46 3.01 24.84
N ILE A 99 10.59 4.20 24.25
CA ILE A 99 11.82 5.00 24.30
C ILE A 99 12.10 5.48 25.73
N GLY A 100 11.06 5.93 26.44
CA GLY A 100 11.17 6.37 27.83
C GLY A 100 11.65 5.26 28.75
N LEU A 101 11.08 4.06 28.61
CA LEU A 101 11.49 2.87 29.37
C LEU A 101 12.94 2.46 29.06
N ASP A 102 13.37 2.44 27.79
CA ASP A 102 14.78 2.16 27.44
C ASP A 102 15.72 3.18 28.09
N ARG A 103 15.32 4.45 28.14
CA ARG A 103 16.18 5.51 28.68
C ARG A 103 16.27 5.52 30.20
N LEU A 104 15.18 5.18 30.88
CA LEU A 104 15.03 5.42 32.33
C LEU A 104 15.15 4.15 33.18
N VAL A 105 14.89 2.97 32.60
CA VAL A 105 14.78 1.71 33.36
C VAL A 105 15.90 0.75 32.94
N PRO A 106 16.97 0.59 33.74
CA PRO A 106 18.10 -0.29 33.39
C PRO A 106 17.69 -1.73 33.10
N LYS A 107 16.74 -2.28 33.88
CA LYS A 107 16.21 -3.63 33.63
C LYS A 107 15.52 -3.76 32.27
N PHE A 108 14.85 -2.71 31.79
CA PHE A 108 14.20 -2.73 30.49
C PHE A 108 15.19 -2.63 29.33
N GLN A 109 16.37 -2.06 29.55
CA GLN A 109 17.45 -2.03 28.54
C GLN A 109 17.93 -3.43 28.17
N GLU A 110 17.98 -4.36 29.15
CA GLU A 110 18.33 -5.76 28.89
C GLU A 110 17.36 -6.42 27.89
N TYR A 111 16.08 -6.05 27.93
CA TYR A 111 15.05 -6.54 27.00
C TYR A 111 15.06 -5.79 25.67
N SER A 112 14.95 -4.46 25.71
CA SER A 112 14.78 -3.61 24.53
C SER A 112 16.02 -3.52 23.65
N ARG A 113 17.19 -3.88 24.17
CA ARG A 113 18.47 -3.94 23.44
C ARG A 113 18.90 -5.36 23.10
N ASN A 114 18.06 -6.36 23.35
CA ASN A 114 18.26 -7.72 22.87
C ASN A 114 17.21 -8.03 21.78
N PRO A 115 17.62 -8.33 20.54
CA PRO A 115 16.68 -8.58 19.43
C PRO A 115 15.62 -9.63 19.75
N MET A 116 16.00 -10.76 20.34
CA MET A 116 15.08 -11.86 20.60
C MET A 116 14.09 -11.53 21.72
N MET A 117 14.56 -10.86 22.78
CA MET A 117 13.71 -10.45 23.89
C MET A 117 12.74 -9.34 23.46
N GLY A 118 13.20 -8.39 22.65
CA GLY A 118 12.33 -7.37 22.07
C GLY A 118 11.27 -7.96 21.13
N LEU A 119 11.61 -8.96 20.32
CA LEU A 119 10.63 -9.70 19.51
C LEU A 119 9.63 -10.48 20.37
N SER A 120 10.07 -11.09 21.48
CA SER A 120 9.17 -11.83 22.37
C SER A 120 8.10 -10.95 23.04
N ILE A 121 8.28 -9.63 23.06
CA ILE A 121 7.29 -8.67 23.56
C ILE A 121 6.45 -8.13 22.39
N SER A 122 7.11 -7.68 21.33
CA SER A 122 6.44 -6.99 20.21
C SER A 122 5.55 -7.91 19.38
N ILE A 123 5.96 -9.16 19.11
CA ILE A 123 5.15 -10.11 18.32
C ILE A 123 3.83 -10.43 19.04
N PRO A 124 3.82 -10.83 20.33
CA PRO A 124 2.57 -11.02 21.05
C PRO A 124 1.68 -9.78 21.10
N ILE A 125 2.25 -8.58 21.26
CA ILE A 125 1.47 -7.33 21.25
C ILE A 125 0.77 -7.14 19.90
N VAL A 126 1.48 -7.34 18.78
CA VAL A 126 0.88 -7.25 17.43
C VAL A 126 -0.23 -8.28 17.25
N LEU A 127 0.02 -9.53 17.63
CA LEU A 127 -0.98 -10.61 17.53
C LEU A 127 -2.22 -10.29 18.37
N ILE A 128 -2.05 -9.89 19.63
CA ILE A 128 -3.16 -9.52 20.51
C ILE A 128 -3.92 -8.34 19.95
N ALA A 129 -3.23 -7.30 19.47
CA ALA A 129 -3.87 -6.12 18.89
C ALA A 129 -4.70 -6.47 17.66
N MET A 130 -4.18 -7.29 16.75
CA MET A 130 -4.88 -7.71 15.54
C MET A 130 -6.05 -8.65 15.84
N ILE A 131 -5.88 -9.58 16.78
CA ILE A 131 -6.97 -10.45 17.24
C ILE A 131 -8.05 -9.60 17.92
N ALA A 132 -7.70 -8.67 18.81
CA ALA A 132 -8.67 -7.77 19.42
C ALA A 132 -9.38 -6.87 18.40
N ALA A 133 -8.65 -6.38 17.39
CA ALA A 133 -9.21 -5.62 16.28
C ALA A 133 -10.22 -6.45 15.48
N SER A 134 -9.99 -7.76 15.30
CA SER A 134 -10.96 -8.63 14.61
C SER A 134 -12.33 -8.69 15.28
N PHE A 135 -12.42 -8.48 16.60
CA PHE A 135 -13.70 -8.45 17.33
C PHE A 135 -14.41 -7.10 17.28
N THR A 136 -13.73 -6.03 16.84
CA THR A 136 -14.22 -4.64 17.00
C THR A 136 -14.33 -3.88 15.69
N ALA A 137 -13.46 -4.15 14.71
CA ALA A 137 -13.39 -3.39 13.46
C ALA A 137 -14.34 -3.91 12.36
N GLY A 138 -14.78 -5.17 12.43
CA GLY A 138 -15.53 -5.81 11.35
C GLY A 138 -14.74 -5.92 10.04
N GLY A 139 -15.44 -6.05 8.92
CA GLY A 139 -14.84 -6.09 7.58
C GLY A 139 -13.83 -7.23 7.40
N SER A 140 -12.73 -6.94 6.71
CA SER A 140 -11.71 -7.96 6.40
C SER A 140 -11.07 -8.58 7.65
N LEU A 141 -10.91 -7.84 8.75
CA LEU A 141 -10.30 -8.38 9.96
C LEU A 141 -11.17 -9.45 10.65
N ALA A 142 -12.48 -9.48 10.42
CA ALA A 142 -13.35 -10.52 10.96
C ALA A 142 -13.01 -11.92 10.43
N THR A 143 -12.33 -12.02 9.29
CA THR A 143 -11.86 -13.30 8.70
C THR A 143 -10.95 -14.10 9.61
N ILE A 144 -10.22 -13.43 10.53
CA ILE A 144 -9.39 -14.09 11.55
C ILE A 144 -10.25 -15.06 12.38
N GLN A 145 -11.51 -14.72 12.61
CA GLN A 145 -12.44 -15.51 13.43
C GLN A 145 -13.30 -16.44 12.57
N THR A 146 -13.76 -15.97 11.43
CA THR A 146 -14.73 -16.71 10.60
C THR A 146 -14.08 -17.76 9.70
N HIS A 147 -12.83 -17.52 9.27
CA HIS A 147 -12.09 -18.38 8.34
C HIS A 147 -10.62 -18.57 8.81
N PRO A 148 -10.39 -19.10 10.02
CA PRO A 148 -9.06 -19.09 10.66
C PRO A 148 -8.04 -19.96 9.92
N VAL A 149 -8.46 -21.02 9.23
CA VAL A 149 -7.55 -21.94 8.52
C VAL A 149 -7.05 -21.30 7.22
N GLU A 150 -7.98 -20.76 6.44
CA GLU A 150 -7.73 -20.01 5.22
C GLU A 150 -6.88 -18.78 5.51
N TRP A 151 -7.19 -18.08 6.60
CA TRP A 151 -6.43 -16.92 7.06
C TRP A 151 -5.01 -17.29 7.46
N LEU A 152 -4.80 -18.38 8.19
CA LEU A 152 -3.45 -18.81 8.59
C LEU A 152 -2.60 -19.20 7.38
N PHE A 153 -3.19 -19.90 6.40
CA PHE A 153 -2.52 -20.20 5.13
C PHE A 153 -2.18 -18.90 4.37
N SER A 154 -3.14 -17.98 4.26
CA SER A 154 -2.95 -16.67 3.62
C SER A 154 -1.87 -15.84 4.31
N LEU A 155 -1.75 -15.89 5.64
CA LEU A 155 -0.70 -15.19 6.38
C LEU A 155 0.69 -15.70 6.01
N PHE A 156 0.86 -17.02 5.87
CA PHE A 156 2.14 -17.59 5.45
C PHE A 156 2.52 -17.09 4.04
N ILE A 157 1.56 -17.10 3.11
CA ILE A 157 1.77 -16.59 1.75
C ILE A 157 2.03 -15.09 1.75
N ALA A 158 1.30 -14.29 2.55
CA ALA A 158 1.48 -12.84 2.65
C ALA A 158 2.84 -12.44 3.24
N LEU A 159 3.44 -13.27 4.08
CA LEU A 159 4.82 -13.08 4.55
C LEU A 159 5.82 -13.32 3.42
N ILE A 160 5.64 -14.37 2.62
CA ILE A 160 6.50 -14.67 1.47
C ILE A 160 6.37 -13.58 0.41
N ASP A 161 5.14 -13.19 0.09
CA ASP A 161 4.85 -12.15 -0.88
C ASP A 161 5.41 -10.79 -0.41
N GLY A 162 4.92 -10.26 0.72
CA GLY A 162 5.33 -8.93 1.16
C GLY A 162 6.79 -8.81 1.62
N PHE A 163 7.30 -9.71 2.48
CA PHE A 163 8.70 -9.62 2.93
C PHE A 163 9.66 -10.21 1.91
N GLY A 164 9.35 -11.41 1.39
CA GLY A 164 10.21 -12.09 0.43
C GLY A 164 10.25 -11.41 -0.93
N LEU A 165 9.11 -11.24 -1.58
CA LEU A 165 9.07 -10.67 -2.93
C LEU A 165 9.23 -9.14 -2.90
N TYR A 166 8.45 -8.40 -2.11
CA TYR A 166 8.49 -6.95 -2.17
C TYR A 166 9.71 -6.34 -1.45
N LEU A 167 10.03 -6.72 -0.22
CA LEU A 167 11.20 -6.15 0.47
C LEU A 167 12.53 -6.77 0.02
N LEU A 168 12.67 -8.10 0.09
CA LEU A 168 13.98 -8.73 -0.17
C LEU A 168 14.33 -8.74 -1.66
N VAL A 169 13.44 -9.23 -2.53
CA VAL A 169 13.68 -9.28 -3.97
C VAL A 169 13.53 -7.88 -4.57
N GLY A 170 12.42 -7.19 -4.34
CA GLY A 170 12.11 -5.88 -4.93
C GLY A 170 13.17 -4.80 -4.68
N ILE A 171 13.78 -4.78 -3.50
CA ILE A 171 14.87 -3.82 -3.16
C ILE A 171 16.27 -4.43 -3.40
N CYS A 172 16.38 -5.60 -4.01
CA CYS A 172 17.66 -6.30 -4.23
C CYS A 172 18.47 -6.57 -2.94
N CYS A 173 17.79 -6.77 -1.82
CA CYS A 173 18.40 -6.87 -0.49
C CYS A 173 18.60 -8.32 -0.01
N TRP A 174 17.98 -9.31 -0.66
CA TRP A 174 18.15 -10.73 -0.33
C TRP A 174 19.62 -11.21 -0.22
N PRO A 175 20.61 -10.71 -1.01
CA PRO A 175 21.99 -11.18 -0.90
C PRO A 175 22.68 -10.80 0.42
N PHE A 176 22.14 -9.83 1.14
CA PHE A 176 22.72 -9.29 2.38
C PHE A 176 22.04 -9.83 3.64
N LEU A 177 21.08 -10.74 3.50
CA LEU A 177 20.31 -11.26 4.62
C LEU A 177 21.17 -12.04 5.62
N SER A 178 22.21 -12.75 5.15
CA SER A 178 23.14 -13.47 6.01
C SER A 178 23.98 -12.55 6.89
N ASP A 179 24.42 -11.41 6.33
CA ASP A 179 25.14 -10.37 7.06
C ASP A 179 24.23 -9.76 8.14
N LEU A 180 22.97 -9.45 7.78
CA LEU A 180 21.97 -8.96 8.73
C LEU A 180 21.79 -9.91 9.91
N ILE A 181 21.52 -11.20 9.65
CA ILE A 181 21.29 -12.18 10.72
C ILE A 181 22.52 -12.33 11.63
N THR A 182 23.72 -12.25 11.05
CA THR A 182 24.98 -12.38 11.81
C THR A 182 25.24 -11.17 12.69
N ASP A 183 24.96 -9.97 12.20
CA ASP A 183 25.14 -8.71 12.91
C ASP A 183 24.10 -8.57 14.04
N LEU A 184 22.83 -8.92 13.78
CA LEU A 184 21.76 -8.90 14.77
C LEU A 184 22.07 -9.75 15.99
N LYS A 185 22.64 -10.95 15.81
CA LYS A 185 23.03 -11.82 16.93
C LYS A 185 24.08 -11.21 17.86
N LYS A 186 24.79 -10.17 17.41
CA LYS A 186 25.88 -9.51 18.14
C LYS A 186 25.54 -8.10 18.59
N SER A 187 24.53 -7.47 17.99
CA SER A 187 24.18 -6.09 18.25
C SER A 187 23.35 -5.94 19.52
N ASN A 188 23.83 -5.08 20.42
CA ASN A 188 23.09 -4.60 21.60
C ASN A 188 22.83 -3.07 21.53
N GLU A 189 22.98 -2.46 20.35
CA GLU A 189 22.72 -1.03 20.16
C GLU A 189 21.19 -0.79 20.04
N ASN A 190 20.64 0.09 20.87
CA ASN A 190 19.21 0.36 20.93
C ASN A 190 18.61 0.77 19.57
N GLY A 191 19.26 1.66 18.82
CA GLY A 191 18.77 2.09 17.50
C GLY A 191 18.73 0.94 16.50
N HIS A 192 19.74 0.07 16.51
CA HIS A 192 19.81 -1.10 15.62
C HIS A 192 18.75 -2.15 15.96
N VAL A 193 18.61 -2.47 17.25
CA VAL A 193 17.63 -3.44 17.75
C VAL A 193 16.21 -2.94 17.55
N PHE A 194 15.96 -1.65 17.80
CA PHE A 194 14.66 -1.02 17.54
C PHE A 194 14.26 -1.10 16.06
N LEU A 195 15.18 -0.80 15.13
CA LEU A 195 14.93 -0.94 13.69
C LEU A 195 14.52 -2.36 13.31
N PHE A 196 15.24 -3.36 13.84
CA PHE A 196 14.93 -4.75 13.58
C PHE A 196 13.54 -5.14 14.10
N ILE A 197 13.23 -4.81 15.36
CA ILE A 197 11.92 -5.07 15.94
C ILE A 197 10.83 -4.37 15.14
N PHE A 198 11.02 -3.10 14.77
CA PHE A 198 10.07 -2.33 13.98
C PHE A 198 9.78 -2.98 12.62
N VAL A 199 10.83 -3.40 11.89
CA VAL A 199 10.66 -4.08 10.60
C VAL A 199 9.94 -5.41 10.77
N ALA A 200 10.35 -6.24 11.75
CA ALA A 200 9.76 -7.56 11.96
C ALA A 200 8.28 -7.47 12.40
N SER A 201 7.98 -6.63 13.40
CA SER A 201 6.62 -6.42 13.89
C SER A 201 5.73 -5.74 12.84
N GLY A 202 6.28 -4.76 12.11
CA GLY A 202 5.56 -4.11 11.00
C GLY A 202 5.27 -5.07 9.86
N THR A 203 6.21 -5.96 9.53
CA THR A 203 6.00 -7.01 8.52
C THR A 203 4.87 -7.93 8.93
N LEU A 204 4.90 -8.43 10.18
CA LEU A 204 3.83 -9.27 10.71
C LEU A 204 2.47 -8.57 10.66
N LEU A 205 2.39 -7.33 11.18
CA LEU A 205 1.16 -6.53 11.20
C LEU A 205 0.56 -6.38 9.80
N MET A 206 1.38 -6.00 8.82
CA MET A 206 0.93 -5.77 7.44
C MET A 206 0.55 -7.08 6.76
N SER A 207 1.32 -8.16 6.95
CA SER A 207 0.96 -9.48 6.40
C SER A 207 -0.32 -10.05 6.99
N MET A 208 -0.60 -9.82 8.28
CA MET A 208 -1.90 -10.19 8.89
C MET A 208 -3.07 -9.46 8.23
N TRP A 209 -2.90 -8.16 7.94
CA TRP A 209 -3.93 -7.39 7.25
C TRP A 209 -4.11 -7.82 5.78
N ILE A 210 -3.02 -8.09 5.04
CA ILE A 210 -3.07 -8.61 3.66
C ILE A 210 -3.79 -9.96 3.63
N ALA A 211 -3.45 -10.88 4.54
CA ALA A 211 -4.10 -12.18 4.65
C ALA A 211 -5.60 -12.05 4.91
N SER A 212 -5.99 -11.15 5.81
CA SER A 212 -7.39 -10.83 6.07
C SER A 212 -8.11 -10.29 4.84
N LEU A 213 -7.45 -9.45 4.05
CA LEU A 213 -8.01 -8.91 2.81
C LEU A 213 -8.23 -10.01 1.76
N TRP A 214 -7.24 -10.87 1.53
CA TRP A 214 -7.37 -11.96 0.55
C TRP A 214 -8.50 -12.93 0.88
N VAL A 215 -8.65 -13.31 2.15
CA VAL A 215 -9.76 -14.19 2.55
C VAL A 215 -11.10 -13.48 2.43
N PHE A 216 -11.15 -12.20 2.81
CA PHE A 216 -12.37 -11.41 2.74
C PHE A 216 -12.87 -11.26 1.30
N GLU A 217 -12.00 -10.86 0.39
CA GLU A 217 -12.36 -10.63 -1.01
C GLU A 217 -12.62 -11.95 -1.75
N ALA A 218 -11.91 -13.04 -1.42
CA ALA A 218 -12.21 -14.36 -1.98
C ALA A 218 -13.64 -14.79 -1.64
N ASN A 219 -14.05 -14.60 -0.38
CA ASN A 219 -15.43 -14.90 0.04
C ASN A 219 -16.46 -13.92 -0.54
N ARG A 220 -16.09 -12.64 -0.73
CA ARG A 220 -16.96 -11.61 -1.28
C ARG A 220 -17.28 -11.87 -2.75
N TRP A 221 -16.26 -12.26 -3.53
CA TRP A 221 -16.35 -12.49 -4.97
C TRP A 221 -16.63 -13.95 -5.34
N ASP A 222 -16.85 -14.82 -4.35
CA ASP A 222 -17.02 -16.28 -4.53
C ASP A 222 -15.89 -16.91 -5.38
N LEU A 223 -14.66 -16.45 -5.16
CA LEU A 223 -13.47 -16.93 -5.85
C LEU A 223 -12.68 -17.93 -5.00
N PRO A 224 -12.07 -18.96 -5.61
CA PRO A 224 -11.09 -19.78 -4.93
C PRO A 224 -9.96 -18.92 -4.34
N LEU A 225 -9.63 -19.14 -3.07
CA LEU A 225 -8.64 -18.33 -2.35
C LEU A 225 -7.31 -18.17 -3.10
N TRP A 226 -6.82 -19.24 -3.73
CA TRP A 226 -5.54 -19.20 -4.47
C TRP A 226 -5.61 -18.30 -5.71
N GLU A 227 -6.75 -18.26 -6.40
CA GLU A 227 -6.98 -17.37 -7.55
C GLU A 227 -7.02 -15.92 -7.05
N ASN A 228 -7.75 -15.67 -5.95
CA ASN A 228 -7.82 -14.34 -5.38
C ASN A 228 -6.45 -13.84 -4.88
N MET A 229 -5.65 -14.71 -4.27
CA MET A 229 -4.28 -14.35 -3.86
C MET A 229 -3.37 -14.00 -5.03
N ILE A 230 -3.59 -14.59 -6.22
CA ILE A 230 -2.86 -14.23 -7.44
C ILE A 230 -3.37 -12.90 -7.99
N LEU A 231 -4.70 -12.77 -8.13
CA LEU A 231 -5.36 -11.56 -8.63
C LEU A 231 -4.97 -10.33 -7.79
N MET A 232 -5.01 -10.49 -6.47
CA MET A 232 -4.63 -9.47 -5.50
C MET A 232 -3.19 -9.63 -4.99
N GLY A 233 -2.33 -10.32 -5.73
CA GLY A 233 -0.91 -10.50 -5.36
C GLY A 233 -0.14 -9.17 -5.31
N ASN A 234 -0.72 -8.10 -5.88
CA ASN A 234 -0.20 -6.75 -5.73
C ASN A 234 -0.33 -6.18 -4.30
N ASN A 235 -1.03 -6.85 -3.39
CA ASN A 235 -1.20 -6.42 -1.99
C ASN A 235 0.11 -6.47 -1.18
N GLY A 236 1.09 -7.30 -1.55
CA GLY A 236 2.41 -7.26 -0.94
C GLY A 236 3.06 -5.88 -0.96
N ARG A 237 2.63 -4.99 -1.88
CA ARG A 237 3.09 -3.59 -1.96
C ARG A 237 2.89 -2.80 -0.68
N TYR A 238 1.93 -3.16 0.17
CA TYR A 238 1.71 -2.41 1.41
C TYR A 238 2.91 -2.49 2.37
N ILE A 239 3.72 -3.56 2.28
CA ILE A 239 4.94 -3.71 3.07
C ILE A 239 6.03 -2.71 2.64
N THR A 240 5.92 -2.08 1.46
CA THR A 240 6.87 -1.05 1.00
C THR A 240 6.98 0.16 1.94
N ALA A 241 6.01 0.36 2.83
CA ALA A 241 6.11 1.29 3.96
C ALA A 241 7.40 1.09 4.79
N LEU A 242 7.90 -0.14 4.85
CA LEU A 242 9.09 -0.53 5.62
C LEU A 242 10.40 -0.44 4.84
N ILE A 243 10.38 0.00 3.56
CA ILE A 243 11.58 0.13 2.73
C ILE A 243 12.68 0.91 3.45
N PHE A 244 12.33 2.07 4.02
CA PHE A 244 13.31 2.94 4.67
C PHE A 244 13.94 2.32 5.92
N PRO A 245 13.18 1.88 6.94
CA PRO A 245 13.79 1.22 8.10
C PRO A 245 14.58 -0.04 7.71
N PHE A 246 14.08 -0.81 6.75
CA PHE A 246 14.76 -2.03 6.31
C PHE A 246 16.09 -1.74 5.61
N LEU A 247 16.12 -0.77 4.69
CA LEU A 247 17.35 -0.34 4.03
C LEU A 247 18.37 0.22 5.03
N LEU A 248 17.91 1.01 6.01
CA LEU A 248 18.78 1.50 7.07
C LEU A 248 19.37 0.37 7.90
N LEU A 249 18.55 -0.64 8.22
CA LEU A 249 18.97 -1.82 8.96
C LEU A 249 20.05 -2.60 8.19
N ILE A 250 19.82 -2.93 6.91
CA ILE A 250 20.82 -3.64 6.08
C ILE A 250 22.07 -2.77 5.89
N HIS A 251 21.93 -1.45 5.72
CA HIS A 251 23.08 -0.55 5.58
C HIS A 251 24.02 -0.61 6.78
N ARG A 252 23.45 -0.60 8.00
CA ARG A 252 24.22 -0.74 9.25
C ARG A 252 24.90 -2.10 9.36
N SER A 253 24.17 -3.19 9.07
CA SER A 253 24.72 -4.55 9.21
C SER A 253 25.74 -4.93 8.14
N SER A 254 25.57 -4.46 6.91
CA SER A 254 26.46 -4.76 5.79
C SER A 254 27.76 -3.97 5.80
N LYS A 255 27.93 -3.00 6.73
CA LYS A 255 29.12 -2.15 6.87
C LYS A 255 29.60 -1.52 5.55
N GLY A 256 28.66 -1.20 4.66
CA GLY A 256 28.95 -0.56 3.38
C GLY A 256 29.24 -1.49 2.20
N LYS A 257 29.03 -2.82 2.31
CA LYS A 257 29.18 -3.75 1.17
C LYS A 257 28.34 -3.37 -0.07
N PHE A 258 27.27 -2.59 0.11
CA PHE A 258 26.46 -2.03 -0.99
C PHE A 258 27.23 -1.13 -1.97
N THR A 259 28.41 -0.61 -1.60
CA THR A 259 29.17 0.27 -2.50
C THR A 259 29.90 -0.48 -3.62
N SER A 260 29.88 -1.81 -3.60
CA SER A 260 30.51 -2.64 -4.63
C SER A 260 29.45 -3.54 -5.28
N ILE A 261 29.28 -3.43 -6.60
CA ILE A 261 28.39 -4.31 -7.37
C ILE A 261 29.04 -5.68 -7.50
N GLY A 262 28.84 -6.54 -6.49
CA GLY A 262 29.23 -7.94 -6.54
C GLY A 262 28.27 -8.78 -7.40
N LYS A 263 28.70 -10.00 -7.77
CA LYS A 263 27.86 -10.95 -8.53
C LYS A 263 26.43 -11.13 -7.95
N PRO A 264 26.23 -11.24 -6.62
CA PRO A 264 24.89 -11.40 -6.07
C PRO A 264 23.98 -10.18 -6.27
N LEU A 265 24.53 -8.97 -6.13
CA LEU A 265 23.77 -7.74 -6.37
C LEU A 265 23.48 -7.55 -7.87
N MET A 266 24.42 -7.89 -8.75
CA MET A 266 24.19 -7.88 -10.19
C MET A 266 23.07 -8.84 -10.59
N LEU A 267 23.02 -10.05 -10.03
CA LEU A 267 21.94 -10.99 -10.25
C LEU A 267 20.59 -10.43 -9.77
N ALA A 268 20.56 -9.82 -8.58
CA ALA A 268 19.35 -9.19 -8.06
C ALA A 268 18.85 -8.07 -9.00
N LEU A 269 19.76 -7.22 -9.51
CA LEU A 269 19.43 -6.16 -10.47
C LEU A 269 18.91 -6.73 -11.80
N LEU A 270 19.50 -7.80 -12.33
CA LEU A 270 19.05 -8.44 -13.57
C LEU A 270 17.63 -9.02 -13.45
N ILE A 271 17.22 -9.42 -12.24
CA ILE A 271 15.85 -9.89 -11.98
C ILE A 271 14.90 -8.69 -11.83
N VAL A 272 15.29 -7.67 -11.08
CA VAL A 272 14.39 -6.56 -10.71
C VAL A 272 14.20 -5.55 -11.84
N LEU A 273 15.23 -5.23 -12.62
CA LEU A 273 15.14 -4.20 -13.66
C LEU A 273 14.06 -4.48 -14.72
N PRO A 274 13.93 -5.70 -15.29
CA PRO A 274 12.82 -6.01 -16.19
C PRO A 274 11.45 -5.84 -15.52
N LEU A 275 11.30 -6.29 -14.27
CA LEU A 275 10.07 -6.13 -13.50
C LEU A 275 9.75 -4.65 -13.24
N SER A 276 10.78 -3.83 -13.02
CA SER A 276 10.64 -2.38 -12.82
C SER A 276 10.17 -1.68 -14.08
N MET A 277 10.71 -2.09 -15.24
CA MET A 277 10.30 -1.59 -16.54
C MET A 277 8.85 -1.96 -16.84
N LEU A 278 8.46 -3.24 -16.62
CA LEU A 278 7.09 -3.70 -16.79
C LEU A 278 6.13 -2.98 -15.84
N ALA A 279 6.51 -2.81 -14.57
CA ALA A 279 5.73 -2.06 -13.59
C ALA A 279 5.57 -0.59 -13.98
N GLY A 280 6.60 0.02 -14.60
CA GLY A 280 6.51 1.35 -15.19
C GLY A 280 5.53 1.39 -16.36
N MET A 281 5.62 0.47 -17.32
CA MET A 281 4.72 0.43 -18.47
C MET A 281 3.25 0.19 -18.06
N HIS A 282 3.02 -0.75 -17.14
CA HIS A 282 1.68 -1.09 -16.66
C HIS A 282 1.11 -0.03 -15.70
N GLY A 283 1.93 0.55 -14.82
CA GLY A 283 1.51 1.54 -13.84
C GLY A 283 1.25 2.92 -14.41
N GLN A 284 1.85 3.26 -15.56
CA GLN A 284 1.74 4.56 -16.22
C GLN A 284 0.76 4.56 -17.40
N THR A 285 0.06 3.45 -17.64
CA THR A 285 -0.99 3.36 -18.66
C THR A 285 -2.29 2.97 -17.98
N MET A 286 -3.37 3.70 -18.26
CA MET A 286 -4.72 3.37 -17.81
C MET A 286 -5.66 3.66 -18.96
N TRP A 287 -6.44 2.67 -19.36
CA TRP A 287 -7.41 2.88 -20.46
C TRP A 287 -8.55 3.82 -20.04
N THR A 288 -8.79 3.90 -18.73
CA THR A 288 -9.76 4.80 -18.09
C THR A 288 -9.41 6.26 -18.29
N ASP A 289 -8.12 6.63 -18.40
CA ASP A 289 -7.72 8.03 -18.70
C ASP A 289 -8.21 8.42 -20.09
N ASP A 290 -8.04 7.54 -21.08
CA ASP A 290 -8.48 7.78 -22.46
C ASP A 290 -10.02 7.77 -22.57
N ALA A 291 -10.68 6.86 -21.87
CA ALA A 291 -12.14 6.83 -21.79
C ALA A 291 -12.69 8.09 -21.13
N ALA A 292 -12.13 8.52 -20.00
CA ALA A 292 -12.54 9.72 -19.28
C ALA A 292 -12.35 11.00 -20.11
N ARG A 293 -11.20 11.15 -20.77
CA ARG A 293 -10.92 12.29 -21.66
C ARG A 293 -11.89 12.41 -22.83
N SER A 294 -12.53 11.32 -23.23
CA SER A 294 -13.49 11.35 -24.33
C SER A 294 -14.77 12.12 -24.00
N PHE A 295 -15.06 12.37 -22.72
CA PHE A 295 -16.24 13.09 -22.27
C PHE A 295 -15.96 14.18 -21.22
N SER A 296 -14.72 14.33 -20.74
CA SER A 296 -14.36 15.26 -19.66
C SER A 296 -14.67 16.73 -19.98
N ASP A 297 -14.56 17.13 -21.25
CA ASP A 297 -14.85 18.50 -21.69
C ASP A 297 -16.35 18.74 -21.96
N GLU A 298 -17.16 17.67 -21.99
CA GLU A 298 -18.59 17.71 -22.32
C GLU A 298 -19.50 17.46 -21.13
N ILE A 299 -19.01 16.81 -20.07
CA ILE A 299 -19.76 16.58 -18.83
C ILE A 299 -19.87 17.89 -18.04
N ASP A 300 -21.10 18.28 -17.74
CA ASP A 300 -21.39 19.52 -17.02
C ASP A 300 -21.34 19.33 -15.49
N VAL A 301 -21.30 20.44 -14.76
CA VAL A 301 -21.30 20.46 -13.29
C VAL A 301 -22.58 19.83 -12.74
N GLY A 302 -22.43 18.84 -11.87
CA GLY A 302 -23.52 18.07 -11.27
C GLY A 302 -24.08 16.95 -12.16
N GLU A 303 -23.55 16.75 -13.37
CA GLU A 303 -23.84 15.55 -14.16
C GLU A 303 -23.00 14.35 -13.66
N ASP A 304 -23.57 13.16 -13.77
CA ASP A 304 -22.95 11.92 -13.34
C ASP A 304 -22.62 10.99 -14.53
N PHE A 305 -21.77 10.00 -14.28
CA PHE A 305 -21.52 8.91 -15.22
C PHE A 305 -21.69 7.54 -14.54
N LEU A 306 -22.14 6.57 -15.33
CA LEU A 306 -22.27 5.18 -14.92
C LEU A 306 -21.18 4.33 -15.57
N TYR A 307 -20.44 3.62 -14.74
CA TYR A 307 -19.40 2.68 -15.13
C TYR A 307 -19.88 1.23 -14.98
N ILE A 308 -19.84 0.46 -16.07
CA ILE A 308 -20.20 -0.97 -16.08
C ILE A 308 -18.95 -1.82 -16.15
N ASP A 309 -18.74 -2.64 -15.12
CA ASP A 309 -17.58 -3.53 -14.99
C ASP A 309 -17.87 -4.66 -14.01
N ASP A 310 -17.10 -5.74 -14.05
CA ASP A 310 -17.17 -6.78 -13.05
C ASP A 310 -16.80 -6.26 -11.65
N GLU A 311 -17.36 -6.88 -10.61
CA GLU A 311 -17.13 -6.43 -9.21
C GLU A 311 -15.63 -6.45 -8.84
N ALA A 312 -14.88 -7.37 -9.42
CA ALA A 312 -13.45 -7.47 -9.22
C ALA A 312 -12.74 -6.24 -9.83
N LEU A 313 -12.24 -5.35 -8.97
CA LEU A 313 -11.45 -4.16 -9.31
C LEU A 313 -12.21 -2.95 -9.87
N ALA A 314 -13.53 -3.00 -10.04
CA ALA A 314 -14.33 -1.87 -10.51
C ALA A 314 -14.03 -0.54 -9.80
N MET A 315 -14.00 -0.55 -8.47
CA MET A 315 -13.68 0.64 -7.67
C MET A 315 -12.27 1.17 -7.94
N HIS A 316 -11.30 0.29 -8.22
CA HIS A 316 -9.94 0.69 -8.56
C HIS A 316 -9.88 1.45 -9.89
N TRP A 317 -10.70 1.07 -10.86
CA TRP A 317 -10.83 1.80 -12.12
C TRP A 317 -11.59 3.11 -11.94
N LEU A 318 -12.67 3.11 -11.16
CA LEU A 318 -13.45 4.31 -10.88
C LEU A 318 -12.62 5.45 -10.28
N TYR A 319 -11.68 5.15 -9.37
CA TYR A 319 -10.77 6.16 -8.81
C TYR A 319 -9.89 6.85 -9.85
N THR A 320 -9.61 6.19 -10.98
CA THR A 320 -8.73 6.73 -12.02
C THR A 320 -9.47 7.72 -12.93
N PHE A 321 -10.77 7.52 -13.18
CA PHE A 321 -11.60 8.48 -13.92
C PHE A 321 -11.59 9.88 -13.28
N ARG A 322 -11.56 9.94 -11.94
CA ARG A 322 -11.54 11.20 -11.20
C ARG A 322 -10.44 12.15 -11.67
N LEU A 323 -9.27 11.64 -12.06
CA LEU A 323 -8.14 12.49 -12.45
C LEU A 323 -8.40 13.31 -13.71
N GLU A 324 -9.28 12.82 -14.58
CA GLU A 324 -9.60 13.48 -15.85
C GLU A 324 -10.99 14.15 -15.80
N VAL A 325 -11.95 13.60 -15.05
CA VAL A 325 -13.33 14.10 -14.98
C VAL A 325 -13.51 15.21 -13.93
N ASP A 326 -13.00 15.03 -12.72
CA ASP A 326 -13.15 15.99 -11.61
C ASP A 326 -11.95 15.93 -10.66
N SER A 327 -10.81 16.42 -11.16
CA SER A 327 -9.52 16.30 -10.46
C SER A 327 -9.48 17.05 -9.14
N GLU A 328 -10.14 18.21 -9.06
CA GLU A 328 -10.19 19.07 -7.88
C GLU A 328 -11.40 18.75 -6.97
N GLY A 329 -12.42 18.05 -7.49
CA GLY A 329 -13.62 17.69 -6.74
C GLY A 329 -14.60 18.86 -6.57
N ASP A 330 -14.58 19.83 -7.49
CA ASP A 330 -15.39 21.05 -7.44
C ASP A 330 -16.53 21.07 -8.48
N HIS A 331 -16.61 20.07 -9.35
CA HIS A 331 -17.69 19.92 -10.33
C HIS A 331 -18.87 19.05 -9.84
N GLU A 332 -18.78 18.51 -8.63
CA GLU A 332 -19.84 17.67 -8.01
C GLU A 332 -20.21 16.43 -8.84
N ILE A 333 -19.27 15.91 -9.64
CA ILE A 333 -19.51 14.74 -10.52
C ILE A 333 -19.37 13.44 -9.72
N THR A 334 -20.39 12.59 -9.78
CA THR A 334 -20.37 11.25 -9.18
C THR A 334 -20.20 10.18 -10.25
N GLY A 335 -19.15 9.38 -10.10
CA GLY A 335 -19.01 8.12 -10.82
C GLY A 335 -19.76 7.01 -10.10
N HIS A 336 -20.74 6.40 -10.77
CA HIS A 336 -21.45 5.23 -10.27
C HIS A 336 -20.86 3.96 -10.86
N TRP A 337 -20.93 2.84 -10.14
CA TRP A 337 -20.53 1.54 -10.66
C TRP A 337 -21.69 0.53 -10.59
N ARG A 338 -21.80 -0.32 -11.61
CA ARG A 338 -22.73 -1.46 -11.66
C ARG A 338 -22.08 -2.68 -12.33
N ALA A 339 -22.40 -3.86 -11.81
CA ALA A 339 -22.06 -5.11 -12.48
C ALA A 339 -22.94 -5.33 -13.73
N PRO A 340 -22.45 -6.02 -14.77
CA PRO A 340 -23.18 -6.22 -16.02
C PRO A 340 -24.55 -6.87 -15.84
N ASP A 341 -24.68 -7.79 -14.88
CA ASP A 341 -25.88 -8.59 -14.61
C ASP A 341 -26.80 -8.00 -13.54
N SER A 342 -26.57 -6.73 -13.17
CA SER A 342 -27.17 -6.14 -11.98
C SER A 342 -28.47 -5.37 -12.20
N ASN A 343 -29.08 -5.50 -13.39
CA ASN A 343 -30.25 -4.75 -13.84
C ASN A 343 -30.06 -3.23 -13.64
N TRP A 344 -28.95 -2.70 -14.15
CA TRP A 344 -28.64 -1.27 -14.04
C TRP A 344 -29.48 -0.43 -15.01
N GLU A 345 -29.98 -1.05 -16.07
CA GLU A 345 -30.77 -0.45 -17.14
C GLU A 345 -32.09 0.11 -16.60
N ILE A 346 -32.78 -0.64 -15.72
CA ILE A 346 -34.03 -0.20 -15.07
C ILE A 346 -33.80 0.98 -14.12
N GLU A 347 -32.59 1.14 -13.57
CA GLU A 347 -32.26 2.28 -12.71
C GLU A 347 -32.12 3.56 -13.52
N LEU A 348 -31.57 3.48 -14.75
CA LEU A 348 -31.54 4.61 -15.70
C LEU A 348 -32.95 5.03 -16.15
N GLU A 349 -33.93 4.12 -16.11
CA GLU A 349 -35.34 4.43 -16.37
C GLU A 349 -36.06 5.07 -15.16
N GLY A 350 -35.33 5.31 -14.06
CA GLY A 350 -35.83 5.99 -12.85
C GLY A 350 -36.27 5.05 -11.72
N GLN A 351 -36.00 3.74 -11.81
CA GLN A 351 -36.27 2.83 -10.71
C GLN A 351 -35.20 2.98 -9.62
N ALA A 352 -35.57 3.57 -8.48
CA ALA A 352 -34.68 3.63 -7.32
C ALA A 352 -34.52 2.25 -6.66
N ILE A 353 -33.28 1.78 -6.55
CA ILE A 353 -32.92 0.58 -5.79
C ILE A 353 -32.19 0.98 -4.51
N GLN A 354 -32.63 0.41 -3.38
CA GLN A 354 -32.09 0.78 -2.07
C GLN A 354 -30.58 0.50 -1.98
N ASN A 355 -29.82 1.48 -1.45
CA ASN A 355 -28.37 1.41 -1.22
C ASN A 355 -27.49 1.34 -2.48
N ARG A 356 -27.96 1.81 -3.65
CA ARG A 356 -27.16 1.81 -4.89
C ARG A 356 -26.79 3.20 -5.43
N GLY A 357 -27.18 4.26 -4.75
CA GLY A 357 -27.03 5.63 -5.25
C GLY A 357 -28.18 6.01 -6.20
N ASP A 358 -28.24 7.29 -6.56
CA ASP A 358 -29.22 7.84 -7.50
C ASP A 358 -28.58 7.93 -8.88
N LEU A 359 -29.25 7.42 -9.92
CA LEU A 359 -28.75 7.47 -11.31
C LEU A 359 -29.52 8.47 -12.17
N SER A 360 -30.39 9.30 -11.57
CA SER A 360 -31.26 10.22 -12.32
C SER A 360 -30.50 11.30 -13.10
N ASP A 361 -29.32 11.69 -12.63
CA ASP A 361 -28.45 12.69 -13.26
C ASP A 361 -27.31 12.04 -14.07
N VAL A 362 -27.42 10.76 -14.46
CA VAL A 362 -26.40 10.08 -15.27
C VAL A 362 -26.57 10.42 -16.75
N HIS A 363 -25.56 11.08 -17.32
CA HIS A 363 -25.53 11.50 -18.73
C HIS A 363 -24.56 10.70 -19.60
N TYR A 364 -23.61 10.00 -18.97
CA TYR A 364 -22.58 9.22 -19.64
C TYR A 364 -22.55 7.79 -19.15
N LEU A 365 -22.39 6.85 -20.07
CA LEU A 365 -22.25 5.43 -19.79
C LEU A 365 -20.90 4.95 -20.30
N VAL A 366 -20.10 4.37 -19.41
CA VAL A 366 -18.79 3.82 -19.71
C VAL A 366 -18.82 2.31 -19.53
N ILE A 367 -18.47 1.57 -20.56
CA ILE A 367 -18.43 0.10 -20.55
C ILE A 367 -16.97 -0.34 -20.55
N ALA A 368 -16.61 -1.13 -19.54
CA ALA A 368 -15.26 -1.67 -19.40
C ALA A 368 -14.90 -2.64 -20.55
N PRO A 369 -13.59 -2.86 -20.79
CA PRO A 369 -13.14 -3.83 -21.78
C PRO A 369 -13.69 -5.24 -21.56
N ASN A 370 -14.10 -5.88 -22.67
CA ASN A 370 -14.64 -7.25 -22.70
C ASN A 370 -15.96 -7.46 -21.93
N ILE A 371 -16.66 -6.39 -21.59
CA ILE A 371 -18.02 -6.46 -21.06
C ILE A 371 -19.01 -6.46 -22.23
N ASP A 372 -19.82 -7.52 -22.29
CA ASP A 372 -20.87 -7.68 -23.29
C ASP A 372 -22.22 -7.35 -22.64
N VAL A 373 -22.72 -6.15 -22.93
CA VAL A 373 -24.03 -5.67 -22.45
C VAL A 373 -24.80 -4.97 -23.57
N ASP A 374 -26.11 -5.16 -23.57
CA ASP A 374 -27.01 -4.48 -24.49
C ASP A 374 -27.28 -3.06 -23.99
N VAL A 375 -26.74 -2.06 -24.69
CA VAL A 375 -26.97 -0.65 -24.33
C VAL A 375 -28.43 -0.26 -24.65
N PRO A 376 -29.18 0.33 -23.68
CA PRO A 376 -30.55 0.76 -23.90
C PRO A 376 -30.70 1.78 -25.04
N ASN A 377 -31.91 1.88 -25.60
CA ASN A 377 -32.22 2.95 -26.55
C ASN A 377 -32.07 4.33 -25.89
N GLY A 378 -31.72 5.35 -26.69
CA GLY A 378 -31.48 6.71 -26.18
C GLY A 378 -30.03 6.98 -25.78
N TRP A 379 -29.12 6.06 -26.08
CA TRP A 379 -27.68 6.22 -25.87
C TRP A 379 -26.93 6.14 -27.21
N GLU A 380 -26.11 7.15 -27.50
CA GLU A 380 -25.26 7.20 -28.69
C GLU A 380 -23.80 6.91 -28.33
N LYS A 381 -23.14 6.01 -29.07
CA LYS A 381 -21.71 5.72 -28.87
C LYS A 381 -20.89 6.94 -29.28
N MET A 382 -20.22 7.56 -28.31
CA MET A 382 -19.36 8.71 -28.54
C MET A 382 -17.92 8.31 -28.86
N ALA A 383 -17.40 7.31 -28.14
CA ALA A 383 -16.01 6.92 -28.26
C ALA A 383 -15.79 5.43 -27.98
N SER A 384 -14.69 4.91 -28.51
CA SER A 384 -14.10 3.65 -28.08
C SER A 384 -12.60 3.60 -28.33
N GLY A 385 -11.94 2.67 -27.65
CA GLY A 385 -10.53 2.39 -27.83
C GLY A 385 -10.14 1.04 -27.24
N GLU A 386 -8.90 0.63 -27.48
CA GLU A 386 -8.38 -0.62 -26.91
C GLU A 386 -7.60 -0.38 -25.62
N ALA A 387 -7.93 -1.16 -24.59
CA ALA A 387 -7.14 -1.19 -23.38
C ALA A 387 -5.78 -1.87 -23.64
N PRO A 388 -4.68 -1.36 -23.05
CA PRO A 388 -3.40 -2.05 -23.11
C PRO A 388 -3.52 -3.48 -22.58
N PHE A 389 -2.83 -4.44 -23.20
CA PHE A 389 -2.87 -5.85 -22.80
C PHE A 389 -2.59 -6.08 -21.31
N LEU A 390 -1.66 -5.31 -20.73
CA LEU A 390 -1.32 -5.41 -19.30
C LEU A 390 -2.42 -4.87 -18.37
N ASN A 391 -3.42 -4.14 -18.89
CA ASN A 391 -4.55 -3.56 -18.17
C ASN A 391 -5.88 -4.28 -18.50
N GLY A 392 -5.82 -5.57 -18.83
CA GLY A 392 -7.00 -6.39 -19.15
C GLY A 392 -7.17 -6.64 -20.65
N GLY A 393 -6.75 -5.70 -21.51
CA GLY A 393 -6.99 -5.79 -22.96
C GLY A 393 -8.48 -5.67 -23.32
N GLY A 394 -8.80 -5.56 -24.61
CA GLY A 394 -10.18 -5.46 -25.11
C GLY A 394 -10.64 -4.02 -25.39
N GLU A 395 -11.82 -3.87 -26.00
CA GLU A 395 -12.38 -2.56 -26.36
C GLU A 395 -13.20 -1.98 -25.21
N TRP A 396 -12.86 -0.78 -24.75
CA TRP A 396 -13.72 0.04 -23.90
C TRP A 396 -14.60 0.95 -24.75
N MET A 397 -15.78 1.32 -24.24
CA MET A 397 -16.74 2.14 -24.98
C MET A 397 -17.38 3.20 -24.09
N VAL A 398 -17.67 4.37 -24.66
CA VAL A 398 -18.35 5.48 -23.98
C VAL A 398 -19.57 5.90 -24.79
N TYR A 399 -20.69 6.07 -24.11
CA TYR A 399 -21.98 6.48 -24.66
C TYR A 399 -22.50 7.72 -23.94
N ARG A 400 -23.34 8.48 -24.63
CA ARG A 400 -24.03 9.66 -24.11
C ARG A 400 -25.54 9.53 -24.29
N ALA A 401 -26.30 9.99 -23.30
CA ALA A 401 -27.75 10.09 -23.39
C ALA A 401 -28.19 11.13 -24.44
N VAL A 402 -29.26 10.83 -25.20
CA VAL A 402 -29.79 11.65 -26.31
C VAL A 402 -31.19 12.17 -26.04
#